data_AF-A0A522CRS5-F1
#
_entry.id   AF-A0A522CRS5-F1
#
_cell.length_a   1.000
_cell.length_b   1.000
_cell.length_c   1.000
_cell.angle_alpha   90.00
_cell.angle_beta   90.00
_cell.angle_gamma   90.00
#
_symmetry.space_group_name_H-M   'P 1'
#
loop_
_entity.id
_entity.type
_entity.pdbx_description
1 polymer ?
#
loop_
_entity_poly.entity_id
_entity_poly.type
_entity_poly.pdbx_seq_one_letter_code
_entity_poly.pdbx_strand_id
1 'polypeptide(L)'
;MIRKKLPVVHGVGSIRFLGHTGVADYAIEGDPTRLRLGVNRLRGSITIDPELALQAFQAGEGVLVLEGGEEVRLTMVGHSTGGGEVFVDVRF
;
A
#
# COMPACT_ATOMS: atom_id res chain seq x y z
N MET A 1 13.58 22.03 11.79
CA MET A 1 13.75 20.57 11.97
C MET A 1 13.54 19.92 10.61
N ILE A 2 14.62 19.54 9.92
CA ILE A 2 14.52 18.92 8.58
C ILE A 2 13.99 17.50 8.80
N ARG A 3 12.72 17.24 8.49
CA ARG A 3 12.22 15.87 8.36
C ARG A 3 12.97 15.25 7.18
N LYS A 4 13.98 14.42 7.46
CA LYS A 4 14.60 13.58 6.42
C LYS A 4 13.47 12.76 5.79
N LYS A 5 13.20 13.00 4.49
CA LYS A 5 12.26 12.19 3.72
C LYS A 5 12.77 10.74 3.78
N LEU A 6 11.91 9.82 4.22
CA LEU A 6 12.26 8.40 4.24
C LEU A 6 12.51 7.93 2.80
N PRO A 7 13.42 6.98 2.57
CA PRO A 7 13.61 6.40 1.24
C PRO A 7 12.31 5.74 0.79
N VAL A 8 11.96 5.88 -0.49
CA VAL A 8 10.79 5.19 -1.06
C VAL A 8 11.24 3.82 -1.56
N VAL A 9 10.60 2.77 -1.05
CA VAL A 9 10.78 1.40 -1.52
C VAL A 9 9.71 1.09 -2.55
N HIS A 10 10.15 0.73 -3.74
CA HIS A 10 9.29 0.32 -4.84
C HIS A 10 9.33 -1.20 -5.00
N GLY A 11 8.26 -1.79 -5.50
CA GLY A 11 8.24 -3.19 -5.87
C GLY A 11 6.90 -3.62 -6.44
N VAL A 12 6.79 -4.91 -6.72
CA VAL A 12 5.58 -5.56 -7.20
C VAL A 12 5.11 -6.53 -6.13
N GLY A 13 3.83 -6.50 -5.79
CA GLY A 13 3.22 -7.38 -4.81
C GLY A 13 1.88 -7.90 -5.26
N SER A 14 1.28 -8.73 -4.43
CA SER A 14 -0.12 -9.16 -4.59
C SER A 14 -1.00 -8.44 -3.58
N ILE A 15 -2.04 -7.77 -4.05
CA ILE A 15 -3.02 -7.14 -3.17
C ILE A 15 -4.28 -7.99 -3.01
N ARG A 16 -4.84 -7.97 -1.80
CA ARG A 16 -6.15 -8.54 -1.47
C ARG A 16 -7.04 -7.50 -0.79
N PHE A 17 -8.26 -7.29 -1.28
CA PHE A 17 -9.28 -6.43 -0.66
C PHE A 17 -10.67 -6.89 -1.10
N LEU A 18 -11.69 -6.84 -0.24
CA LEU A 18 -13.09 -7.23 -0.58
C LEU A 18 -13.25 -8.51 -1.41
N GLY A 19 -12.40 -9.53 -1.19
CA GLY A 19 -12.42 -10.79 -1.96
C GLY A 19 -11.75 -10.73 -3.33
N HIS A 20 -11.30 -9.56 -3.79
CA HIS A 20 -10.41 -9.42 -4.94
C HIS A 20 -8.98 -9.79 -4.56
N THR A 21 -8.28 -10.44 -5.49
CA THR A 21 -6.84 -10.67 -5.43
C THR A 21 -6.24 -10.31 -6.78
N GLY A 22 -5.16 -9.53 -6.78
CA GLY A 22 -4.50 -9.09 -8.01
C GLY A 22 -3.07 -8.65 -7.77
N VAL A 23 -2.37 -8.31 -8.85
CA VAL A 23 -1.03 -7.74 -8.80
C VAL A 23 -1.13 -6.23 -8.58
N ALA A 24 -0.25 -5.68 -7.76
CA ALA A 24 -0.13 -4.25 -7.52
C ALA A 24 1.35 -3.83 -7.51
N ASP A 25 1.67 -2.75 -8.22
CA ASP A 25 2.92 -2.03 -7.96
C ASP A 25 2.77 -1.24 -6.65
N TYR A 26 3.82 -1.12 -5.86
CA TYR A 26 3.79 -0.32 -4.64
C TYR A 26 4.96 0.66 -4.56
N ALA A 27 4.74 1.76 -3.85
CA ALA A 27 5.72 2.76 -3.50
C ALA A 27 5.50 3.16 -2.03
N ILE A 28 6.33 2.67 -1.11
CA ILE A 28 6.18 2.86 0.33
C ILE A 28 7.31 3.74 0.86
N GLU A 29 6.99 4.81 1.56
CA GLU A 29 7.96 5.66 2.27
C GLU A 29 8.46 4.96 3.52
N GLY A 30 9.72 4.52 3.50
CA GLY A 30 10.33 3.68 4.54
C GLY A 30 10.40 2.22 4.12
N ASP A 31 11.15 1.42 4.87
CA ASP A 31 11.30 -0.01 4.59
C ASP A 31 10.11 -0.78 5.21
N PRO A 32 9.19 -1.32 4.39
CA PRO A 32 8.04 -2.06 4.91
C PRO A 32 8.46 -3.35 5.60
N THR A 33 9.57 -3.99 5.23
CA THR A 33 10.03 -5.25 5.85
C THR A 33 10.61 -5.04 7.25
N ARG A 34 11.02 -3.81 7.56
CA ARG A 34 11.61 -3.42 8.86
C ARG A 34 10.63 -2.76 9.82
N LEU A 35 9.34 -2.64 9.47
CA LEU A 35 8.33 -2.27 10.44
C LEU A 35 8.34 -3.31 11.57
N ARG A 36 8.79 -2.90 12.74
CA ARG A 36 8.53 -3.67 13.96
C ARG A 36 7.13 -3.33 14.45
N LEU A 37 6.46 -4.32 15.05
CA LEU A 37 5.20 -4.16 15.81
C LEU A 37 5.29 -2.91 16.70
N GLY A 38 4.65 -1.83 16.29
CA GLY A 38 4.76 -0.51 16.91
C GLY A 38 3.82 0.50 16.29
N VAL A 39 3.76 1.71 16.85
CA VAL A 39 2.81 2.77 16.46
C VAL A 39 3.16 3.43 15.10
N ASN A 40 4.26 3.01 14.47
CA ASN A 40 4.72 3.60 13.23
C ASN A 40 3.84 3.14 12.07
N ARG A 41 3.16 4.10 11.43
CA ARG A 41 2.48 3.90 10.15
C ARG A 41 3.41 4.42 9.06
N LEU A 42 3.73 3.57 8.09
CA LEU A 42 4.36 4.05 6.87
C LEU A 42 3.27 4.53 5.92
N ARG A 43 3.63 5.47 5.05
CA ARG A 43 2.74 5.94 4.00
C ARG A 43 3.23 5.41 2.67
N GLY A 44 2.33 5.15 1.76
CA GLY A 44 2.69 4.77 0.42
C GLY A 44 1.55 4.97 -0.56
N SER A 45 1.80 4.53 -1.78
CA SER A 45 0.76 4.27 -2.76
C SER A 45 0.93 2.88 -3.35
N ILE A 46 -0.18 2.37 -3.85
CA ILE A 46 -0.23 1.19 -4.70
C ILE A 46 -0.83 1.59 -6.04
N THR A 47 -0.40 0.95 -7.11
CA THR A 47 -0.98 1.09 -8.43
C THR A 47 -1.58 -0.25 -8.82
N ILE A 48 -2.87 -0.22 -9.11
CA ILE A 48 -3.66 -1.36 -9.59
C ILE A 48 -4.43 -0.97 -10.84
N ASP A 49 -5.26 -1.87 -11.36
CA ASP A 49 -6.19 -1.52 -12.44
C ASP A 49 -7.05 -0.30 -12.05
N PRO A 50 -7.13 0.74 -12.91
CA PRO A 50 -7.99 1.90 -12.67
C PRO A 50 -9.44 1.58 -12.31
N GLU A 51 -10.01 0.50 -12.86
CA GLU A 51 -11.38 0.06 -12.55
C GLU A 51 -11.52 -0.47 -11.12
N LEU A 52 -10.41 -0.92 -10.54
CA LEU A 52 -10.32 -1.46 -9.19
C LEU A 52 -9.87 -0.43 -8.15
N ALA A 53 -9.25 0.68 -8.55
CA ALA A 53 -8.77 1.72 -7.63
C ALA A 53 -9.88 2.30 -6.74
N LEU A 54 -11.05 2.59 -7.34
CA LEU A 54 -12.22 3.06 -6.59
C LEU A 54 -12.74 1.99 -5.62
N GLN A 55 -12.79 0.73 -6.06
CA GLN A 55 -13.28 -0.38 -5.23
C GLN A 55 -12.33 -0.68 -4.06
N ALA A 56 -11.02 -0.63 -4.31
CA ALA A 56 -10.00 -0.74 -3.28
C ALA A 56 -10.14 0.39 -2.26
N PHE A 57 -10.33 1.63 -2.71
CA PHE A 57 -10.56 2.75 -1.79
C PHE A 57 -11.84 2.57 -0.98
N GLN A 58 -12.94 2.14 -1.60
CA GLN A 58 -14.21 1.86 -0.91
C GLN A 58 -14.12 0.68 0.07
N ALA A 59 -13.22 -0.27 -0.15
CA ALA A 59 -12.92 -1.33 0.81
C ALA A 59 -12.41 -0.80 2.15
N GLY A 60 -11.70 0.34 2.13
CA GLY A 60 -11.09 0.98 3.29
C GLY A 60 -9.86 0.25 3.83
N GLU A 61 -9.80 -1.08 3.72
CA GLU A 61 -8.68 -1.90 4.16
C GLU A 61 -8.32 -2.99 3.14
N GLY A 62 -7.06 -3.43 3.16
CA GLY A 62 -6.57 -4.53 2.34
C GLY A 62 -5.30 -5.15 2.91
N VAL A 63 -4.81 -6.18 2.23
CA VAL A 63 -3.52 -6.83 2.53
C VAL A 63 -2.66 -6.78 1.28
N LEU A 64 -1.42 -6.32 1.42
CA LEU A 64 -0.40 -6.39 0.40
C LEU A 64 0.61 -7.46 0.78
N VAL A 65 0.79 -8.43 -0.09
CA VAL A 65 1.85 -9.43 -0.02
C VAL A 65 3.02 -8.91 -0.84
N LEU A 66 4.13 -8.61 -0.18
CA LEU A 66 5.36 -8.16 -0.82
C LEU A 66 6.01 -9.31 -1.61
N GLU A 67 6.97 -8.98 -2.47
CA GLU A 67 7.71 -9.97 -3.28
C GLU A 67 8.40 -11.06 -2.42
N GLY A 68 8.86 -10.71 -1.22
CA GLY A 68 9.46 -11.65 -0.25
C GLY A 68 8.45 -12.56 0.46
N GLY A 69 7.15 -12.39 0.21
CA GLY A 69 6.06 -13.14 0.84
C GLY A 69 5.57 -12.54 2.16
N GLU A 70 6.15 -11.42 2.63
CA GLU A 70 5.65 -10.72 3.81
C GLU A 70 4.29 -10.09 3.53
N GLU A 71 3.33 -10.32 4.42
CA GLU A 71 2.01 -9.70 4.36
C GLU A 71 1.98 -8.45 5.24
N VAL A 72 1.61 -7.31 4.65
CA VAL A 72 1.37 -6.06 5.37
C VAL A 72 -0.09 -5.63 5.19
N ARG A 73 -0.68 -5.07 6.26
CA ARG A 73 -2.03 -4.54 6.22
C ARG A 73 -2.01 -3.11 5.69
N LEU A 74 -2.93 -2.83 4.79
CA LEU A 74 -3.14 -1.52 4.20
C LEU A 74 -4.42 -0.91 4.73
N THR A 75 -4.38 0.38 5.04
CA THR A 75 -5.57 1.23 5.17
C THR A 75 -5.59 2.16 3.98
N MET A 76 -6.64 2.11 3.17
CA MET A 76 -6.78 2.93 1.97
C MET A 76 -7.23 4.32 2.38
N VAL A 77 -6.42 5.33 2.10
CA VAL A 77 -6.66 6.72 2.54
C VAL A 77 -7.09 7.66 1.41
N GLY A 78 -6.88 7.26 0.16
CA GLY A 78 -7.32 8.01 -1.01
C GLY A 78 -7.07 7.24 -2.30
N HIS A 79 -7.53 7.79 -3.41
CA HIS A 79 -7.26 7.27 -4.75
C HIS A 79 -7.19 8.40 -5.77
N SER A 80 -6.52 8.14 -6.88
CA SER A 80 -6.51 9.02 -8.05
C SER A 80 -7.81 8.87 -8.85
N THR A 81 -8.47 9.98 -9.18
CA THR A 81 -9.67 9.94 -10.04
C THR A 81 -9.26 9.65 -11.48
N GLY A 82 -9.76 8.55 -12.05
CA GLY A 82 -9.44 8.11 -13.41
C GLY A 82 -8.07 7.43 -13.56
N GLY A 83 -7.38 7.15 -12.46
CA GLY A 83 -6.10 6.44 -12.43
C GLY A 83 -6.14 5.18 -11.56
N GLY A 84 -5.08 4.38 -11.66
CA GLY A 84 -4.89 3.15 -10.89
C GLY A 84 -4.32 3.33 -9.48
N GLU A 85 -3.94 4.56 -9.12
CA GLU A 85 -3.21 4.82 -7.88
C GLU A 85 -4.15 4.94 -6.67
N VAL A 86 -3.82 4.23 -5.59
CA VAL A 86 -4.49 4.27 -4.29
C VAL A 86 -3.45 4.63 -3.22
N PHE A 87 -3.71 5.67 -2.46
CA PHE A 87 -2.85 6.09 -1.34
C PHE A 87 -3.18 5.26 -0.11
N VAL A 88 -2.15 4.82 0.61
CA VAL A 88 -2.30 3.86 1.72
C VAL A 88 -1.45 4.22 2.93
N ASP A 89 -1.99 3.93 4.11
CA ASP A 89 -1.20 3.77 5.33
C ASP A 89 -0.90 2.27 5.51
N VAL A 90 0.37 1.94 5.76
CA VAL A 90 0.88 0.57 5.92
C VAL A 90 1.10 0.27 7.41
N ARG A 91 0.61 -0.88 7.86
CA ARG A 91 0.79 -1.42 9.22
C ARG A 91 1.09 -2.93 9.18
N PHE A 92 1.78 -3.44 10.19
CA PHE A 92 1.89 -4.89 10.44
C PHE A 92 0.64 -5.42 11.14
#